data_AF-A0A556QQQ0-F1
#
_entry.id   AF-A0A556QQQ0-F1
#
_cell.length_a   1.000
_cell.length_b   1.000
_cell.length_c   1.000
_cell.angle_alpha   90.00
_cell.angle_beta   90.00
_cell.angle_gamma   90.00
#
_symmetry.space_group_name_H-M   'P 1'
#
loop_
_entity.id
_entity.type
_entity.pdbx_description
1 polymer ?
#
loop_
_entity_poly.entity_id
_entity_poly.type
_entity_poly.pdbx_seq_one_letter_code
_entity_poly.pdbx_strand_id
1 'polypeptide(L)' 'MVTNTRQFLRDFAAFKAKARSGEMVRVQDKEGEFLFTVVKTRKSLLGAAKGKITFHADITAPTLSNDDWKPSL' A
#
# COMPACT_ATOMS: atom_id res chain seq x y z
N MET A 1 -8.80 2.47 -13.35
CA MET A 1 -8.48 2.51 -14.80
C MET A 1 -7.42 1.47 -15.16
N VAL A 2 -7.46 0.89 -16.36
CA VAL A 2 -6.43 -0.05 -16.87
C VAL A 2 -5.71 0.58 -18.08
N THR A 3 -4.39 0.46 -18.15
CA THR A 3 -3.56 0.96 -19.26
C THR A 3 -2.37 0.03 -19.50
N ASN A 4 -1.60 0.22 -20.57
CA ASN A 4 -0.38 -0.54 -20.83
C ASN A 4 0.87 0.30 -20.53
N THR A 5 2.03 -0.35 -20.39
CA THR A 5 3.31 0.32 -20.06
C THR A 5 3.64 1.46 -21.01
N ARG A 6 3.43 1.27 -22.32
CA ARG A 6 3.78 2.27 -23.35
C ARG A 6 2.94 3.54 -23.21
N GLN A 7 1.63 3.38 -23.06
CA GLN A 7 0.68 4.48 -22.88
C GLN A 7 0.92 5.16 -21.54
N PHE A 8 1.16 4.38 -20.47
CA PHE A 8 1.45 4.91 -19.14
C PHE A 8 2.67 5.82 -19.14
N LEU A 9 3.76 5.40 -19.79
CA LEU A 9 4.98 6.20 -19.90
C LEU A 9 4.79 7.44 -20.76
N ARG A 10 4.06 7.33 -21.87
CA ARG A 10 3.79 8.47 -22.77
C ARG A 10 2.98 9.57 -22.08
N ASP A 11 1.93 9.20 -21.35
CA ASP A 11 1.01 10.16 -20.74
C ASP A 11 1.18 10.21 -19.21
N PHE A 12 2.40 9.99 -18.72
CA PHE A 12 2.70 9.82 -17.30
C PHE A 12 2.17 10.96 -16.42
N ALA A 13 2.26 12.21 -16.89
CA ALA A 13 1.76 13.36 -16.15
C ALA A 13 0.24 13.30 -15.89
N ALA A 14 -0.54 12.82 -16.86
CA ALA A 14 -1.98 12.65 -16.72
C ALA A 14 -2.31 11.51 -15.73
N PHE A 15 -1.61 10.38 -15.83
CA PHE A 15 -1.78 9.27 -14.89
C PHE A 15 -1.35 9.65 -13.46
N LYS A 16 -0.29 10.44 -13.30
CA LYS A 16 0.13 11.01 -12.02
C LYS A 16 -0.94 11.93 -11.42
N ALA A 17 -1.58 12.77 -12.23
CA ALA A 17 -2.67 13.63 -11.78
C ALA A 17 -3.89 12.81 -11.31
N LYS A 18 -4.27 11.77 -12.06
CA LYS A 18 -5.34 10.83 -11.68
C LYS A 18 -5.01 10.05 -10.41
N ALA A 19 -3.78 9.55 -10.28
CA ALA A 19 -3.37 8.87 -9.07
C ALA A 19 -3.41 9.80 -7.84
N ARG A 20 -3.02 11.07 -8.01
CA ARG A 20 -3.13 12.10 -6.96
C ARG A 20 -4.57 12.43 -6.58
N SER A 21 -5.53 12.37 -7.49
CA SER A 21 -6.95 12.55 -7.15
C SER A 21 -7.49 11.38 -6.32
N GLY A 22 -6.81 10.24 -6.33
CA GLY A 22 -7.13 9.04 -5.55
C GLY A 22 -7.56 7.85 -6.42
N GLU A 23 -7.47 7.99 -7.75
CA GLU A 23 -7.79 6.92 -8.67
C GLU A 23 -6.65 5.88 -8.74
N MET A 24 -7.01 4.60 -8.83
CA MET A 24 -6.05 3.53 -9.04
C MET A 24 -5.84 3.29 -10.55
N VAL A 25 -4.59 3.36 -10.98
CA VAL A 25 -4.17 3.08 -12.36
C VAL A 25 -3.48 1.72 -12.38
N ARG A 26 -4.09 0.74 -13.04
CA ARG A 26 -3.46 -0.56 -13.29
C ARG A 26 -2.72 -0.51 -14.62
N VAL A 27 -1.44 -0.84 -14.61
CA VAL A 27 -0.56 -0.83 -15.78
C VAL A 27 -0.24 -2.28 -16.10
N GLN A 28 -0.69 -2.76 -17.25
CA GLN A 28 -0.45 -4.11 -17.71
C GLN A 28 0.73 -4.15 -18.67
N ASP A 29 1.62 -5.10 -18.43
CA ASP A 29 2.66 -5.52 -19.35
C ASP A 29 2.47 -7.01 -19.70
N LYS A 30 3.28 -7.51 -20.64
CA LYS A 30 3.30 -8.92 -21.03
C LYS A 30 3.69 -9.85 -19.88
N GLU A 31 4.44 -9.34 -18.92
CA GLU A 31 4.98 -10.10 -17.79
C GLU A 31 4.11 -9.99 -16.52
N GLY A 32 3.15 -9.06 -16.48
CA GLY A 32 2.29 -8.90 -15.31
C GLY A 32 1.59 -7.55 -15.20
N GLU A 33 1.02 -7.30 -14.02
CA GLU A 33 0.28 -6.09 -13.71
C GLU A 33 0.97 -5.29 -12.60
N PHE A 34 1.14 -4.00 -12.83
CA PHE A 34 1.66 -3.03 -11.87
C PHE A 34 0.54 -2.07 -11.44
N LEU A 35 0.39 -1.87 -10.13
CA LEU A 35 -0.59 -0.93 -9.58
C LEU A 35 0.07 0.41 -9.25
N PHE A 36 -0.34 1.45 -9.95
CA PHE A 36 0.08 2.82 -9.70
C PHE A 36 -1.00 3.57 -8.91
N THR A 37 -0.65 3.97 -7.68
CA THR A 37 -1.50 4.75 -6.78
C THR A 37 -0.66 5.78 -6.03
N VAL A 38 -1.29 6.86 -5.57
CA VAL A 38 -0.63 7.81 -4.66
C VAL A 38 -1.15 7.57 -3.24
N VAL A 39 -0.23 7.29 -2.32
CA VAL A 39 -0.54 7.29 -0.90
C VAL A 39 -0.70 8.75 -0.46
N LYS A 40 -1.95 9.19 -0.28
CA LYS A 40 -2.21 10.47 0.37
C LYS A 40 -1.72 10.36 1.82
N THR A 41 -0.86 11.27 2.26
CA THR A 41 -0.59 11.44 3.69
C THR A 41 -1.92 11.71 4.37
N ARG A 42 -2.47 10.71 5.05
CA ARG A 42 -3.66 10.90 5.87
C ARG A 42 -3.33 12.03 6.85
N LYS A 43 -4.16 13.07 6.94
CA LYS A 43 -4.17 13.94 8.13
C LYS A 43 -4.26 12.97 9.29
N SER A 44 -3.19 12.93 10.08
CA SER A 44 -2.80 11.71 10.75
C SER A 44 -3.94 11.13 11.61
N LEU A 45 -4.23 9.83 11.46
CA LEU A 45 -4.99 9.11 12.49
C LEU A 45 -4.26 9.22 13.84
N LEU A 46 -2.95 9.44 13.79
CA LEU A 46 -2.06 9.75 14.92
C LEU A 46 -2.53 10.94 15.75
N GLY A 47 -3.27 11.92 15.21
CA GLY A 47 -3.83 13.02 15.99
C GLY A 47 -5.04 12.60 16.81
N ALA A 48 -5.96 11.85 16.20
CA ALA A 48 -7.17 11.36 16.86
C ALA A 48 -6.90 10.16 17.81
N ALA A 49 -5.81 9.44 17.57
CA ALA A 49 -5.40 8.26 18.33
C ALA A 49 -4.20 8.51 19.26
N LYS A 50 -3.64 9.74 19.27
CA LYS A 50 -2.58 10.16 20.21
C LYS A 50 -3.12 10.01 21.64
N GLY A 51 -2.46 9.19 22.46
CA GLY A 51 -2.86 8.94 23.84
C GLY A 51 -4.05 7.98 24.03
N LYS A 52 -4.68 7.50 22.95
CA LYS A 52 -5.72 6.45 23.01
C LYS A 52 -5.21 5.06 22.64
N ILE A 53 -4.11 4.99 21.90
CA ILE A 53 -3.44 3.71 21.60
C ILE A 53 -2.39 3.47 22.69
N THR A 54 -2.70 2.54 23.57
CA THR A 54 -1.76 2.00 24.56
C THR A 54 -1.29 0.64 24.06
N PHE A 55 -0.04 0.57 23.60
CA PHE A 55 0.56 -0.71 23.21
C PHE A 55 0.86 -1.50 24.48
N HIS A 56 0.18 -2.64 24.67
CA HIS A 56 0.35 -3.51 25.82
C HIS A 56 1.38 -4.64 25.59
N ALA A 57 2.15 -4.60 24.50
CA ALA A 57 3.25 -5.52 24.25
C ALA A 57 4.09 -5.05 23.05
N ASP A 58 5.26 -5.67 22.91
CA ASP A 58 6.16 -5.55 21.76
C ASP A 58 5.46 -6.08 20.50
N ILE A 59 5.24 -5.19 19.54
CA ILE A 59 4.60 -5.50 18.24
C ILE A 59 5.45 -6.42 17.35
N THR A 60 6.69 -6.72 17.76
CA THR A 60 7.59 -7.64 17.06
C THR A 60 7.54 -9.07 17.59
N ALA A 61 6.86 -9.31 18.72
CA ALA A 61 6.69 -10.65 19.24
C ALA A 61 5.69 -11.45 18.37
N PRO A 62 5.95 -12.74 18.11
CA PRO A 62 4.98 -13.59 17.43
C PRO A 62 3.67 -13.60 18.22
N THR A 63 2.57 -13.29 17.54
CA THR A 63 1.21 -13.32 18.09
C THR A 63 0.66 -14.75 18.23
N LEU A 64 1.42 -15.74 17.77
CA LEU A 64 1.10 -17.16 17.86
C LEU A 64 1.67 -17.74 19.15
N SER A 65 0.91 -18.64 19.78
CA SER A 65 1.42 -19.44 20.89
C SER A 65 2.57 -20.34 20.40
N ASN A 66 3.54 -20.67 21.26
CA ASN A 66 4.72 -21.45 20.88
C ASN A 66 4.38 -22.79 20.17
N ASP A 67 3.19 -23.35 20.42
CA ASP A 67 2.74 -24.60 19.81
C ASP A 67 2.31 -24.46 18.33
N ASP A 68 1.96 -23.25 17.90
CA ASP A 68 1.51 -22.96 16.52
C ASP A 68 2.66 -22.53 15.60
N TRP A 69 3.82 -22.22 16.17
CA TRP A 69 4.99 -21.78 15.40
C TRP A 69 5.82 -22.99 14.95
N LYS A 70 5.57 -23.45 13.71
CA LYS A 70 6.43 -24.42 13.01
C LYS A 70 7.30 -23.70 11.98
N PRO A 71 8.53 -23.27 12.33
CA PRO A 71 9.46 -22.79 11.32
C PRO A 71 9.89 -23.99 10.49
N SER A 72 9.42 -24.07 9.25
CA SER A 72 9.92 -25.03 8.28
C SER A 72 11.37 -24.67 7.92
N LEU A 73 12.31 -25.53 8.31
CA LEU A 73 13.67 -25.60 7.73
C LEU A 73 13.61 -26.34 6.38
#